data_AF-A0A6D2JAS0-F1
#
_entry.id   AF-A0A6D2JAS0-F1
#
_cell.length_a   1.000
_cell.length_b   1.000
_cell.length_c   1.000
_cell.angle_alpha   90.00
_cell.angle_beta   90.00
_cell.angle_gamma   90.00
#
_symmetry.space_group_name_H-M   'P 1'
#
loop_
_entity.id
_entity.type
_entity.pdbx_description
1 polymer ?
#
loop_
_entity_poly.entity_id
_entity_poly.type
_entity_poly.pdbx_seq_one_letter_code
_entity_poly.pdbx_strand_id
1 'polypeptide(L)'
;MDVHKKVLSEKSKFFMEKMKSRRENGVSQPHIVECDDVETYVETVVLMYCDDLKNKLIGENVFKVLALLKVSSAIVFEEGIKSCLEYLEAAPWSEEEEQTVVSCIEKLDLAGSTANSVLERVSVSSSDFPEV
;
A
#
# COMPACT_ATOMS: atom_id res chain seq x y z
N MET A 1 13.09 -21.97 -11.20
CA MET A 1 12.59 -20.58 -11.02
C MET A 1 11.89 -20.48 -9.67
N ASP A 2 12.59 -20.79 -8.58
CA ASP A 2 11.95 -20.95 -7.26
C ASP A 2 12.27 -19.79 -6.31
N VAL A 3 13.29 -19.00 -6.63
CA VAL A 3 13.67 -17.79 -5.89
C VAL A 3 12.53 -16.78 -5.89
N HIS A 4 11.91 -16.53 -7.05
CA HIS A 4 10.78 -15.61 -7.16
C HIS A 4 9.59 -16.05 -6.32
N LYS A 5 9.29 -17.35 -6.30
CA LYS A 5 8.19 -17.89 -5.49
C LYS A 5 8.47 -17.70 -4.00
N LYS A 6 9.71 -17.92 -3.57
CA LYS A 6 10.12 -17.75 -2.18
C LYS A 6 9.92 -16.30 -1.74
N VAL A 7 10.49 -15.34 -2.46
CA VAL A 7 10.38 -13.90 -2.15
C VAL A 7 8.91 -13.47 -2.09
N LEU A 8 8.11 -13.82 -3.11
CA LEU A 8 6.70 -13.46 -3.14
C LEU A 8 5.91 -14.06 -1.97
N SER A 9 6.13 -15.34 -1.66
CA SER A 9 5.46 -16.01 -0.55
C SER A 9 5.91 -15.54 0.84
N GLU A 10 7.15 -15.06 0.96
CA GLU A 10 7.72 -14.58 2.21
C GLU A 10 7.22 -13.16 2.52
N LYS A 11 7.15 -12.31 1.50
CA LYS A 11 6.79 -10.90 1.62
C LYS A 11 5.28 -10.65 1.57
N SER A 12 4.46 -11.59 1.09
CA SER A 12 3.01 -11.40 0.95
C SER A 12 2.24 -12.67 1.33
N LYS A 13 1.31 -12.50 2.28
CA LYS A 13 0.41 -13.58 2.73
C LYS A 13 -0.50 -14.04 1.60
N PHE A 14 -0.94 -13.13 0.73
CA PHE A 14 -1.72 -13.44 -0.46
C PHE A 14 -0.98 -14.44 -1.37
N PHE A 15 0.27 -14.16 -1.74
CA PHE A 15 1.02 -15.08 -2.57
C PHE A 15 1.34 -16.39 -1.83
N MET A 16 1.62 -16.34 -0.53
CA MET A 16 1.83 -17.55 0.27
C MET A 16 0.63 -18.49 0.22
N GLU A 17 -0.57 -17.97 0.48
CA GLU A 17 -1.82 -18.73 0.49
C GLU A 17 -2.17 -19.24 -0.90
N LYS A 18 -2.01 -18.41 -1.93
CA LYS A 18 -2.21 -18.78 -3.33
C LYS A 18 -1.29 -19.93 -3.77
N MET A 19 -0.02 -19.89 -3.34
CA MET A 19 0.97 -20.94 -3.65
C MET A 19 0.68 -22.25 -2.91
N LYS A 20 0.20 -22.18 -1.67
CA LYS A 20 -0.24 -23.36 -0.89
C LYS A 20 -1.46 -24.02 -1.54
N SER A 21 -2.47 -23.23 -1.90
CA SER A 21 -3.68 -23.72 -2.57
C SER A 21 -3.40 -24.38 -3.93
N ARG A 22 -2.37 -23.92 -4.66
CA ARG A 22 -1.93 -24.53 -5.93
C ARG A 22 -1.41 -25.97 -5.77
N ARG A 23 -0.93 -26.34 -4.58
CA ARG A 23 -0.46 -27.71 -4.29
C ARG A 23 -1.64 -28.68 -4.11
N GLU A 24 -2.82 -28.18 -3.74
CA GLU A 24 -4.04 -29.00 -3.55
C GLU A 24 -4.92 -29.08 -4.79
N ASN A 25 -5.11 -28.00 -5.56
CA ASN A 25 -6.21 -27.92 -6.55
C ASN A 25 -5.83 -27.61 -8.01
N GLY A 26 -4.57 -27.81 -8.43
CA GLY A 26 -4.24 -27.91 -9.87
C GLY A 26 -4.78 -26.77 -10.76
N VAL A 27 -4.12 -25.62 -10.73
CA VAL A 27 -4.35 -24.42 -11.57
C VAL A 27 -5.48 -23.50 -11.10
N SER A 28 -5.08 -22.43 -10.42
CA SER A 28 -5.77 -21.15 -10.50
C SER A 28 -4.73 -20.03 -10.41
N GLN A 29 -4.63 -19.22 -11.46
CA GLN A 29 -3.73 -18.07 -11.53
C GLN A 29 -4.03 -17.08 -10.39
N PRO A 30 -3.05 -16.29 -9.91
CA PRO A 30 -3.29 -15.10 -9.10
C PRO A 30 -4.16 -14.09 -9.86
N HIS A 31 -5.48 -14.30 -9.84
CA HIS A 31 -6.44 -13.24 -10.11
C HIS A 31 -6.43 -12.33 -8.89
N ILE A 32 -5.91 -11.13 -9.09
CA ILE A 32 -6.06 -10.00 -8.17
C ILE A 32 -7.32 -9.32 -8.66
N VAL A 33 -8.37 -9.41 -7.85
CA VAL A 33 -9.75 -9.20 -8.31
C VAL A 33 -10.01 -7.74 -8.71
N GLU A 34 -9.18 -6.78 -8.30
CA GLU A 34 -9.39 -5.36 -8.61
C GLU A 34 -8.05 -4.60 -8.72
N CYS A 35 -7.26 -4.89 -9.75
CA CYS A 35 -6.12 -4.04 -10.09
C CYS A 35 -6.29 -3.49 -11.50
N ASP A 36 -6.91 -2.32 -11.60
CA ASP A 36 -7.11 -1.60 -12.86
C ASP A 36 -5.78 -1.08 -13.45
N ASP A 37 -4.73 -1.00 -12.63
CA ASP A 37 -3.43 -0.45 -13.01
C ASP A 37 -2.30 -1.50 -12.95
N VAL A 38 -2.07 -2.16 -14.09
CA VAL A 38 -1.07 -3.22 -14.24
C VAL A 38 0.36 -2.70 -13.98
N GLU A 39 0.63 -1.44 -14.31
CA GLU A 39 1.94 -0.81 -14.09
C GLU A 39 2.27 -0.73 -12.60
N THR A 40 1.33 -0.20 -11.80
CA THR A 40 1.43 -0.15 -10.33
C THR A 40 1.59 -1.55 -9.74
N TYR A 41 0.91 -2.56 -10.29
CA TYR A 41 1.09 -3.93 -9.84
C TYR A 41 2.50 -4.47 -10.07
N VAL A 42 3.05 -4.27 -11.27
CA VAL A 42 4.42 -4.67 -11.57
C VAL A 42 5.40 -3.93 -10.68
N GLU A 43 5.21 -2.63 -10.48
CA GLU A 43 6.05 -1.82 -9.61
C GLU A 43 5.99 -2.30 -8.14
N THR A 44 4.80 -2.64 -7.64
CA THR A 44 4.64 -3.24 -6.30
C THR A 44 5.39 -4.57 -6.19
N VAL A 45 5.33 -5.42 -7.22
CA VAL A 45 6.10 -6.67 -7.24
C VAL A 45 7.59 -6.40 -7.26
N VAL A 46 8.06 -5.39 -7.98
CA VAL A 46 9.47 -4.97 -7.98
C VAL A 46 9.89 -4.48 -6.59
N LEU A 47 9.03 -3.72 -5.90
CA LEU A 47 9.29 -3.27 -4.53
C LEU A 47 9.50 -4.44 -3.56
N MET A 48 8.83 -5.58 -3.75
CA MET A 48 9.03 -6.77 -2.90
C MET A 48 10.46 -7.34 -2.96
N TYR A 49 11.25 -7.01 -3.98
CA TYR A 49 12.67 -7.39 -4.09
C TYR A 49 13.62 -6.32 -3.57
N CYS A 50 13.12 -5.16 -3.15
CA CYS A 50 13.94 -4.05 -2.71
C CYS A 50 14.20 -4.16 -1.21
N ASP A 51 15.46 -4.08 -0.80
CA ASP A 51 15.85 -4.11 0.62
C ASP A 51 15.47 -2.82 1.35
N ASP A 52 15.37 -1.69 0.63
CA ASP A 52 15.06 -0.38 1.20
C ASP A 52 13.90 0.28 0.43
N LEU A 53 12.69 0.00 0.88
CA LEU A 53 11.46 0.55 0.33
C LEU A 53 11.33 2.06 0.57
N LYS A 54 11.79 2.53 1.73
CA LYS A 54 11.71 3.95 2.10
C LYS A 54 12.49 4.79 1.10
N ASN A 55 13.74 4.42 0.83
CA ASN A 55 14.57 5.11 -0.14
C ASN A 55 13.99 5.09 -1.56
N LYS A 56 13.19 4.07 -1.91
CA LYS A 56 12.50 4.01 -3.20
C LYS A 56 11.30 4.93 -3.32
N LEU A 57 10.64 5.23 -2.20
CA LEU A 57 9.48 6.13 -2.17
C LEU A 57 9.88 7.61 -2.09
N ILE A 58 11.13 7.92 -1.73
CA ILE A 58 11.63 9.30 -1.67
C ILE A 58 11.57 9.95 -3.07
N GLY A 59 10.84 11.05 -3.17
CA GLY A 59 10.69 11.81 -4.42
C GLY A 59 9.55 11.31 -5.32
N GLU A 60 8.82 10.27 -4.91
CA GLU A 60 7.62 9.83 -5.62
C GLU A 60 6.42 10.74 -5.35
N ASN A 61 5.47 10.78 -6.28
CA ASN A 61 4.27 11.58 -6.11
C ASN A 61 3.27 10.91 -5.14
N VAL A 62 2.53 11.69 -4.35
CA VAL A 62 1.54 11.21 -3.38
C VAL A 62 0.51 10.28 -4.03
N PHE A 63 -0.01 10.62 -5.22
CA PHE A 63 -0.97 9.79 -5.95
C PHE A 63 -0.37 8.44 -6.34
N LYS A 64 0.92 8.41 -6.71
CA LYS A 64 1.63 7.17 -7.03
C LYS A 64 1.83 6.31 -5.78
N VAL A 65 2.20 6.91 -4.64
CA VAL A 65 2.30 6.20 -3.36
C VAL A 65 0.95 5.65 -2.91
N LEU A 66 -0.15 6.37 -3.13
CA LEU A 66 -1.50 5.86 -2.88
C LEU A 66 -1.87 4.68 -3.79
N ALA A 67 -1.50 4.72 -5.06
CA ALA A 67 -1.70 3.59 -5.97
C ALA A 67 -0.93 2.35 -5.49
N LEU A 68 0.34 2.52 -5.11
CA LEU A 68 1.16 1.46 -4.52
C LEU A 68 0.58 0.93 -3.20
N LEU A 69 0.02 1.80 -2.36
CA LEU A 69 -0.63 1.41 -1.10
C LEU A 69 -1.85 0.52 -1.36
N LYS A 70 -2.70 0.87 -2.33
CA LYS A 70 -3.88 0.08 -2.71
C LYS A 70 -3.49 -1.33 -3.14
N VAL A 71 -2.51 -1.43 -4.05
CA VAL A 71 -2.03 -2.73 -4.51
C VAL A 71 -1.37 -3.51 -3.37
N SER A 72 -0.52 -2.85 -2.58
CA SER A 72 0.14 -3.47 -1.42
C SER A 72 -0.86 -4.03 -0.42
N SER A 73 -1.98 -3.33 -0.18
CA SER A 73 -3.09 -3.82 0.63
C SER A 73 -3.77 -5.03 -0.01
N ALA A 74 -4.09 -4.97 -1.30
CA ALA A 74 -4.74 -6.06 -2.03
C ALA A 74 -3.93 -7.37 -2.04
N ILE A 75 -2.60 -7.27 -2.06
CA ILE A 75 -1.70 -8.44 -1.96
C ILE A 75 -1.20 -8.71 -0.54
N VAL A 76 -1.69 -7.99 0.48
CA VAL A 76 -1.26 -8.15 1.88
C VAL A 76 0.27 -8.10 2.03
N PHE A 77 0.89 -7.11 1.38
CA PHE A 77 2.32 -6.80 1.48
C PHE A 77 2.55 -5.80 2.61
N GLU A 78 2.63 -6.32 3.85
CA GLU A 78 2.64 -5.52 5.08
C GLU A 78 3.79 -4.49 5.14
N GLU A 79 4.98 -4.85 4.64
CA GLU A 79 6.15 -3.96 4.61
C GLU A 79 5.96 -2.78 3.64
N GLY A 80 5.32 -3.03 2.49
CA GLY A 80 4.95 -2.00 1.52
C GLY A 80 3.86 -1.08 2.05
N ILE A 81 2.82 -1.64 2.67
CA ILE A 81 1.75 -0.87 3.33
C ILE A 81 2.36 0.09 4.36
N LYS A 82 3.21 -0.43 5.25
CA LYS A 82 3.87 0.39 6.28
C LYS A 82 4.72 1.50 5.67
N SER A 83 5.56 1.18 4.69
CA SER A 83 6.47 2.15 4.06
C SER A 83 5.70 3.25 3.32
N CYS A 84 4.59 2.90 2.66
CA CYS A 84 3.72 3.88 2.00
C CYS A 84 3.04 4.80 3.03
N LEU A 85 2.53 4.26 4.13
CA LEU A 85 1.91 5.06 5.19
C LEU A 85 2.91 6.00 5.87
N GLU A 86 4.12 5.53 6.17
CA GLU A 86 5.20 6.36 6.73
C GLU A 86 5.61 7.48 5.77
N TYR A 87 5.62 7.22 4.45
CA TYR A 87 5.85 8.26 3.46
C TYR A 87 4.74 9.31 3.46
N LEU A 88 3.48 8.87 3.44
CA LEU A 88 2.33 9.77 3.45
C LEU A 88 2.36 10.64 4.70
N GLU A 89 2.61 10.08 5.88
CA GLU A 89 2.70 10.81 7.15
C GLU A 89 3.74 11.95 7.12
N ALA A 90 4.90 11.72 6.49
CA ALA A 90 5.99 12.67 6.41
C ALA A 90 5.86 13.68 5.26
N ALA A 91 5.09 13.36 4.22
CA ALA A 91 4.95 14.19 3.03
C ALA A 91 4.04 15.40 3.28
N PRO A 92 4.38 16.59 2.75
CA PRO A 92 3.43 17.68 2.66
C PRO A 92 2.36 17.35 1.61
N TRP A 93 1.08 17.51 1.97
CA TRP A 93 -0.04 17.31 1.04
C TRP A 93 -0.66 18.65 0.67
N SER A 94 -1.15 18.72 -0.56
CA SER A 94 -2.08 19.74 -1.02
C SER A 94 -3.51 19.36 -0.60
N GLU A 95 -4.43 20.32 -0.62
CA GLU A 95 -5.85 20.09 -0.24
C GLU A 95 -6.51 18.96 -1.06
N GLU A 96 -6.23 18.90 -2.37
CA GLU A 96 -6.71 17.85 -3.27
C GLU A 96 -6.13 16.47 -2.94
N GLU A 97 -4.85 16.43 -2.55
CA GLU A 97 -4.15 15.21 -2.17
C GLU A 97 -4.69 14.70 -0.83
N GLU A 98 -4.89 15.58 0.14
CA GLU A 98 -5.41 15.26 1.47
C GLU A 98 -6.75 14.52 1.40
N GLN A 99 -7.73 15.07 0.67
CA GLN A 99 -9.03 14.43 0.50
C GLN A 99 -8.91 13.03 -0.12
N THR A 100 -7.99 12.87 -1.07
CA THR A 100 -7.73 11.59 -1.74
C THR A 100 -7.05 10.60 -0.80
N VAL A 101 -6.07 11.04 -0.01
CA VAL A 101 -5.37 10.22 1.00
C VAL A 101 -6.35 9.70 2.04
N VAL A 102 -7.17 10.57 2.62
CA VAL A 102 -8.17 10.20 3.63
C VAL A 102 -9.16 9.20 3.06
N SER A 103 -9.78 9.51 1.91
CA SER A 103 -10.74 8.61 1.28
C SER A 103 -10.12 7.25 0.94
N CYS A 104 -8.84 7.22 0.56
CA CYS A 104 -8.15 5.97 0.27
C CYS A 104 -7.91 5.13 1.53
N ILE A 105 -7.47 5.74 2.63
CA ILE A 105 -7.18 5.03 3.89
C ILE A 105 -8.47 4.49 4.51
N GLU A 106 -9.53 5.29 4.53
CA GLU A 106 -10.86 4.87 5.02
C GLU A 106 -11.43 3.69 4.22
N LYS A 107 -11.34 3.74 2.88
CA LYS A 107 -11.83 2.65 2.00
C LYS A 107 -11.05 1.36 2.16
N LEU A 108 -9.76 1.45 2.45
CA LEU A 108 -8.89 0.28 2.62
C LEU A 108 -9.02 -0.37 4.01
N ASP A 109 -9.77 0.25 4.94
CA ASP A 109 -9.97 -0.20 6.32
C ASP A 109 -8.67 -0.71 6.98
N LEU A 110 -7.60 0.05 6.78
CA LEU A 110 -6.26 -0.35 7.24
C LEU A 110 -6.19 -0.26 8.76
N ALA A 111 -6.39 -1.39 9.45
CA ALA A 111 -6.22 -1.49 10.89
C ALA A 111 -4.73 -1.34 11.28
N GLY A 112 -4.27 -0.11 11.52
CA GLY A 112 -2.88 0.15 11.90
C GLY A 112 -2.65 1.52 12.54
N SER A 113 -1.76 1.58 13.54
CA SER A 113 -1.40 2.82 14.24
C SER A 113 -0.95 3.92 13.29
N THR A 114 -0.22 3.59 12.23
CA THR A 114 0.27 4.57 11.23
C THR A 114 -0.86 5.10 10.35
N ALA A 115 -1.85 4.28 9.98
CA ALA A 115 -3.02 4.77 9.24
C ALA A 115 -3.81 5.79 10.07
N ASN A 116 -3.93 5.55 11.39
CA ASN A 116 -4.55 6.51 12.31
C ASN A 116 -3.75 7.81 12.42
N SER A 117 -2.41 7.76 12.53
CA SER A 117 -1.56 8.96 12.59
C SER A 117 -1.68 9.82 11.32
N VAL A 118 -1.85 9.18 10.16
CA VAL A 118 -2.09 9.89 8.89
C VAL A 118 -3.47 10.58 8.91
N LEU A 119 -4.52 9.93 9.42
CA LEU A 119 -5.85 10.53 9.57
C LEU A 119 -5.89 11.65 10.63
N GLU A 120 -5.06 11.57 11.67
CA GLU A 120 -4.97 12.61 12.70
C GLU A 120 -4.38 13.93 12.17
N ARG A 121 -3.47 13.91 11.17
CA ARG A 121 -2.97 15.14 10.51
C ARG A 121 -4.10 16.00 9.96
N VAL A 122 -5.15 15.38 9.43
CA VAL A 122 -6.30 16.07 8.83
C VAL A 122 -7.28 16.56 9.89
N SER A 123 -7.38 15.82 11.00
CA SER A 123 -8.24 16.18 12.14
C SER A 123 -7.75 17.43 12.87
N VAL A 124 -6.42 17.62 12.93
CA VAL A 124 -5.81 18.81 13.54
C VAL A 124 -5.95 20.05 12.65
N SER A 125 -5.92 19.88 11.32
CA SER A 125 -6.10 20.99 10.36
C SER A 125 -7.52 21.56 10.32
N SER A 126 -8.52 20.79 10.75
CA SER A 126 -9.94 21.20 10.75
C SER A 126 -10.38 21.86 12.07
N SER A 127 -9.49 21.98 13.06
CA SER A 127 -9.80 22.51 14.40
C SER A 127 -9.36 23.97 14.65
N ASP A 128 -8.94 24.71 13.62
CA ASP A 128 -8.55 26.13 13.74
C ASP A 128 -9.51 27.05 12.97
N PHE A 129 -10.71 27.25 13.52
CA PHE A 129 -11.50 28.44 13.24
C PHE A 129 -12.03 29.00 14.57
N PRO A 130 -11.45 30.09 15.11
CA PRO A 130 -12.16 30.87 16.11
C PRO A 130 -13.30 31.63 15.42
N GLU A 131 -14.55 31.31 15.77
CA GLU A 131 -15.68 32.22 15.54
C GLU A 131 -15.36 33.56 16.24
N VAL A 132 -15.38 34.64 15.45
CA VAL A 132 -15.24 36.04 15.88
C VAL A 132 -16.59 36.60 16.31
#